data_AF-A0A8J6HX45-F1
#
_entry.id   AF-A0A8J6HX45-F1
#
_cell.length_a   1.000
_cell.length_b   1.000
_cell.length_c   1.000
_cell.angle_alpha   90.00
_cell.angle_beta   90.00
_cell.angle_gamma   90.00
#
_symmetry.space_group_name_H-M   'P 1'
#
loop_
_entity.id
_entity.type
_entity.pdbx_description
1 polymer ?
#
loop_
_entity_poly.entity_id
_entity_poly.type
_entity_poly.pdbx_seq_one_letter_code
_entity_poly.pdbx_strand_id
1 'polypeptide(L)'
;MSIVESFDATCSLVALDKSGNPLSVSPSGNDQQNVILWLDHRASEETAQINRLNHSVLKYVGGKISLEMETPKLLWLKKHLPSQWDKAGSFFDLPDFLTWKATGSESRSLCSLVCKWTYEITTDGGQGWNLRYFQDVGLGDLQENNWRKIGNVVLPPGTPVGEGLSASAASELGLKVGTPVGTSIIDAHAGGLGLVGCRVSKIDSDFSTRLSLICGTSTCHMAVSKVPIFTPGVWGPYYSAMVPGMWLNEGGQSATGKLIDHVIDSHPATPSIKGKIGEMHIQIYLSNLLKAMAKEANLDNEAFLTGDLHVWPDFHGNRSPIADPTLKGTICGLTLAGDEKSLALLYLATVQALSYGTRHILDSLVQSGYLSIRSLLICGGLSKNLLFTQTQADVVNLPVICPDEVESVLLGSAILGASAAKHFPDVTTAIKSMGGQGKVVNPDPAVVDYHNKKYKVFLKMYDHQIQYKNIMKE
;
A
#
# COMPACT_ATOMS: atom_id res chain seq x y z
N MET A 1 24.76 14.18 16.40
CA MET A 1 23.94 14.27 15.17
C MET A 1 22.94 15.40 15.35
N SER A 2 22.72 16.24 14.35
CA SER A 2 21.61 17.19 14.37
C SER A 2 20.29 16.44 14.26
N ILE A 3 19.24 16.96 14.89
CA ILE A 3 17.88 16.42 14.75
C ILE A 3 17.40 16.72 13.31
N VAL A 4 16.63 15.80 12.74
CA VAL A 4 16.06 15.89 11.39
C VAL A 4 14.61 15.42 11.43
N GLU A 5 13.78 15.89 10.49
CA GLU A 5 12.37 15.53 10.44
C GLU A 5 11.88 15.33 9.00
N SER A 6 10.88 14.46 8.83
CA SER A 6 10.10 14.31 7.60
C SER A 6 8.77 13.69 8.01
N PHE A 7 7.74 13.89 7.19
CA PHE A 7 6.39 13.43 7.49
C PHE A 7 5.93 12.39 6.48
N ASP A 8 5.32 11.33 6.98
CA ASP A 8 4.51 10.41 6.20
C ASP A 8 3.06 10.39 6.72
N ALA A 9 2.13 10.07 5.82
CA ALA A 9 0.74 9.85 6.15
C ALA A 9 0.02 9.06 5.05
N THR A 10 -1.21 8.64 5.34
CA THR A 10 -2.13 8.09 4.32
C THR A 10 -2.51 9.14 3.27
N CYS A 11 -2.92 8.71 2.07
CA CYS A 11 -3.40 9.58 0.99
C CYS A 11 -4.82 10.11 1.23
N SER A 12 -4.97 10.97 2.24
CA SER A 12 -6.24 11.64 2.58
C SER A 12 -6.24 13.07 2.02
N LEU A 13 -7.38 13.53 1.51
CA LEU A 13 -7.53 14.87 0.93
C LEU A 13 -7.78 15.89 2.02
N VAL A 14 -6.93 16.90 2.14
CA VAL A 14 -7.13 18.04 3.04
C VAL A 14 -7.55 19.27 2.24
N ALA A 15 -8.62 19.95 2.68
CA ALA A 15 -9.07 21.21 2.08
C ALA A 15 -8.84 22.40 3.03
N LEU A 16 -8.30 23.48 2.46
CA LEU A 16 -8.08 24.76 3.15
C LEU A 16 -8.66 25.92 2.33
N ASP A 17 -9.09 26.97 3.02
CA ASP A 17 -9.55 28.22 2.40
C ASP A 17 -8.36 29.06 1.85
N LYS A 18 -8.67 30.20 1.25
CA LYS A 18 -7.65 31.14 0.69
C LYS A 18 -6.71 31.75 1.73
N SER A 19 -7.06 31.68 3.01
CA SER A 19 -6.29 32.17 4.14
C SER A 19 -5.52 31.04 4.85
N GLY A 20 -5.65 29.79 4.40
CA GLY A 20 -5.02 28.61 5.00
C GLY A 20 -5.78 28.02 6.19
N ASN A 21 -7.03 28.43 6.44
CA ASN A 21 -7.85 27.85 7.49
C ASN A 21 -8.53 26.55 7.03
N PRO A 22 -8.87 25.62 7.95
CA PRO A 22 -9.68 24.45 7.64
C PRO A 22 -10.97 24.82 6.88
N LEU A 23 -11.27 24.07 5.82
CA LEU A 23 -12.46 24.27 5.00
C LEU A 23 -13.26 22.97 4.91
N SER A 24 -14.54 23.03 5.26
CA SER A 24 -15.36 21.82 5.34
C SER A 24 -15.42 21.03 4.02
N VAL A 25 -15.19 19.72 4.11
CA VAL A 25 -15.41 18.72 3.05
C VAL A 25 -16.62 17.84 3.36
N SER A 26 -17.47 18.27 4.28
CA SER A 26 -18.63 17.55 4.78
C SER A 26 -19.92 18.30 4.45
N PRO A 27 -21.03 17.61 4.12
CA PRO A 27 -22.35 18.24 4.02
C PRO A 27 -22.81 18.95 5.30
N SER A 28 -22.20 18.66 6.45
CA SER A 28 -22.48 19.34 7.72
C SER A 28 -22.08 20.82 7.71
N GLY A 29 -21.16 21.23 6.83
CA GLY A 29 -20.58 22.57 6.82
C GLY A 29 -19.63 22.88 7.97
N ASN A 30 -19.28 21.89 8.81
CA ASN A 30 -18.31 22.08 9.89
C ASN A 30 -16.88 22.13 9.33
N ASP A 31 -16.20 23.27 9.47
CA ASP A 31 -14.84 23.47 8.98
C ASP A 31 -13.79 22.62 9.68
N GLN A 32 -14.08 22.06 10.86
CA GLN A 32 -13.22 21.06 11.50
C GLN A 32 -13.29 19.67 10.83
N GLN A 33 -14.22 19.47 9.91
CA GLN A 33 -14.32 18.29 9.06
C GLN A 33 -13.74 18.62 7.67
N ASN A 34 -12.43 18.88 7.59
CA ASN A 34 -11.73 19.32 6.39
C ASN A 34 -10.84 18.26 5.72
N VAL A 35 -10.97 16.99 6.15
CA VAL A 35 -10.20 15.87 5.61
C VAL A 35 -11.15 14.79 5.08
N ILE A 36 -11.02 14.42 3.80
CA ILE A 36 -11.62 13.20 3.25
C ILE A 36 -10.60 12.06 3.43
N LEU A 37 -10.93 11.13 4.33
CA LEU A 37 -10.10 9.98 4.64
C LEU A 37 -9.85 9.12 3.39
N TRP A 38 -8.67 8.52 3.26
CA TRP A 38 -8.30 7.69 2.11
C TRP A 38 -9.29 6.55 1.80
N LEU A 39 -9.88 5.94 2.84
CA LEU A 39 -10.86 4.84 2.75
C LEU A 39 -12.31 5.32 2.52
N ASP A 40 -12.52 6.62 2.33
CA ASP A 40 -13.85 7.17 2.05
C ASP A 40 -14.28 6.84 0.61
N HIS A 41 -15.45 6.24 0.46
CA HIS A 41 -15.96 5.75 -0.82
C HIS A 41 -17.05 6.63 -1.46
N ARG A 42 -17.22 7.88 -1.00
CA ARG A 42 -18.27 8.80 -1.47
C ARG A 42 -18.21 9.13 -2.96
N ALA A 43 -17.01 9.12 -3.55
CA ALA A 43 -16.76 9.52 -4.94
C ALA A 43 -16.96 8.40 -5.96
N SER A 44 -17.83 7.43 -5.66
CA SER A 44 -18.04 6.24 -6.51
C SER A 44 -18.58 6.60 -7.91
N GLU A 45 -19.52 7.54 -8.00
CA GLU A 45 -20.11 7.99 -9.26
C GLU A 45 -19.10 8.77 -10.12
N GLU A 46 -18.34 9.67 -9.48
CA GLU A 46 -17.28 10.46 -10.10
C GLU A 46 -16.15 9.57 -10.62
N THR A 47 -15.79 8.53 -9.87
CA THR A 47 -14.81 7.54 -10.29
C THR A 47 -15.27 6.80 -11.54
N ALA A 48 -16.53 6.36 -11.57
CA ALA A 48 -17.10 5.72 -12.75
C ALA A 48 -17.15 6.69 -13.95
N GLN A 49 -17.41 7.98 -13.73
CA GLN A 49 -17.35 9.01 -14.76
C GLN A 49 -15.94 9.17 -15.34
N ILE A 50 -14.92 9.31 -14.48
CA ILE A 50 -13.53 9.47 -14.91
C ILE A 50 -13.08 8.24 -15.70
N ASN A 51 -13.38 7.04 -15.20
CA ASN A 51 -12.99 5.79 -15.87
C ASN A 51 -13.66 5.61 -17.25
N ARG A 52 -14.87 6.14 -17.47
CA ARG A 52 -15.53 6.11 -18.79
C ARG A 52 -14.80 6.95 -19.85
N LEU A 53 -14.00 7.94 -19.45
CA LEU A 53 -13.24 8.77 -20.38
C LEU A 53 -12.10 8.00 -21.04
N ASN A 54 -11.63 6.90 -20.44
CA ASN A 54 -10.47 6.12 -20.91
C ASN A 54 -9.25 7.01 -21.24
N HIS A 55 -9.02 8.05 -20.43
CA HIS A 55 -7.96 9.02 -20.66
C HIS A 55 -6.57 8.36 -20.55
N SER A 56 -5.59 8.84 -21.33
CA SER A 56 -4.25 8.23 -21.40
C SER A 56 -3.52 8.16 -20.04
N VAL A 57 -3.77 9.12 -19.14
CA VAL A 57 -3.19 9.15 -17.78
C VAL A 57 -3.57 7.91 -16.96
N LEU A 58 -4.70 7.28 -17.26
CA LEU A 58 -5.19 6.12 -16.51
C LEU A 58 -4.27 4.90 -16.65
N LYS A 59 -3.41 4.87 -17.67
CA LYS A 59 -2.39 3.83 -17.84
C LYS A 59 -1.43 3.72 -16.65
N TYR A 60 -1.20 4.81 -15.91
CA TYR A 60 -0.33 4.82 -14.73
C TYR A 60 -1.03 4.33 -13.45
N VAL A 61 -2.35 4.11 -13.48
CA VAL A 61 -3.11 3.61 -12.32
C VAL A 61 -3.70 2.23 -12.61
N GLY A 62 -3.04 1.44 -13.46
CA GLY A 62 -3.51 0.09 -13.83
C GLY A 62 -4.71 0.09 -14.80
N GLY A 63 -4.99 1.21 -15.45
CA GLY A 63 -6.05 1.37 -16.46
C GLY A 63 -7.38 1.92 -15.92
N LYS A 64 -7.57 1.93 -14.59
CA LYS A 64 -8.76 2.49 -13.94
C LYS A 64 -8.37 3.22 -12.67
N ILE A 65 -8.79 4.48 -12.53
CA ILE A 65 -8.59 5.24 -11.31
C ILE A 65 -9.41 4.64 -10.17
N SER A 66 -8.81 4.56 -8.99
CA SER A 66 -9.50 4.18 -7.76
C SER A 66 -10.29 5.37 -7.22
N LEU A 67 -11.44 5.08 -6.61
CA LEU A 67 -12.23 6.07 -5.89
C LEU A 67 -11.53 6.62 -4.64
N GLU A 68 -10.49 5.93 -4.17
CA GLU A 68 -9.63 6.36 -3.06
C GLU A 68 -8.55 7.37 -3.49
N MET A 69 -8.42 7.67 -4.79
CA MET A 69 -7.50 8.70 -5.30
C MET A 69 -8.14 10.10 -5.27
N GLU A 70 -7.33 11.13 -5.51
CA GLU A 70 -7.74 12.50 -5.18
C GLU A 70 -8.63 13.14 -6.25
N THR A 71 -8.43 12.85 -7.53
CA THR A 71 -9.23 13.51 -8.59
C THR A 71 -10.72 13.14 -8.57
N PRO A 72 -11.14 11.89 -8.26
CA PRO A 72 -12.55 11.61 -7.99
C PRO A 72 -13.11 12.38 -6.78
N LYS A 73 -12.35 12.47 -5.66
CA LYS A 73 -12.78 13.21 -4.46
C LYS A 73 -12.93 14.71 -4.74
N LEU A 74 -12.02 15.30 -5.51
CA LEU A 74 -12.09 16.69 -5.96
C LEU A 74 -13.33 16.92 -6.84
N LEU A 75 -13.60 16.02 -7.79
CA LEU A 75 -14.80 16.11 -8.63
C LEU A 75 -16.08 16.01 -7.78
N TRP A 76 -16.07 15.15 -6.75
CA TRP A 76 -17.18 15.04 -5.81
C TRP A 76 -17.38 16.35 -5.04
N LEU A 77 -16.32 16.94 -4.49
CA LEU A 77 -16.39 18.23 -3.80
C LEU A 77 -16.95 19.33 -4.70
N LYS A 78 -16.48 19.41 -5.95
CA LYS A 78 -16.96 20.41 -6.91
C LYS A 78 -18.46 20.30 -7.18
N LYS A 79 -18.97 19.07 -7.33
CA LYS A 79 -20.39 18.83 -7.64
C LYS A 79 -21.30 19.00 -6.42
N HIS A 80 -20.89 18.45 -5.29
CA HIS A 80 -21.76 18.31 -4.12
C HIS A 80 -21.60 19.46 -3.12
N LEU A 81 -20.46 20.15 -3.11
CA LEU A 81 -20.15 21.28 -2.23
C LEU A 81 -19.61 22.50 -3.00
N PRO A 82 -20.33 23.05 -4.00
CA PRO A 82 -19.84 24.12 -4.87
C PRO A 82 -19.45 25.39 -4.10
N SER A 83 -20.19 25.75 -3.04
CA SER A 83 -19.84 26.90 -2.19
C SER A 83 -18.48 26.74 -1.50
N GLN A 84 -18.11 25.51 -1.11
CA GLN A 84 -16.80 25.24 -0.53
C GLN A 84 -15.72 25.20 -1.60
N TRP A 85 -16.03 24.63 -2.77
CA TRP A 85 -15.12 24.65 -3.92
C TRP A 85 -14.65 26.06 -4.31
N ASP A 86 -15.55 27.04 -4.29
CA ASP A 86 -15.25 28.45 -4.62
C ASP A 86 -14.37 29.14 -3.56
N LYS A 87 -14.53 28.73 -2.30
CA LYS A 87 -13.74 29.23 -1.15
C LYS A 87 -12.36 28.57 -1.04
N ALA A 88 -12.18 27.38 -1.63
CA ALA A 88 -10.96 26.62 -1.54
C ALA A 88 -9.75 27.42 -2.05
N GLY A 89 -8.73 27.52 -1.20
CA GLY A 89 -7.42 28.10 -1.52
C GLY A 89 -6.38 27.03 -1.83
N SER A 90 -6.47 25.87 -1.19
CA SER A 90 -5.56 24.75 -1.42
C SER A 90 -6.20 23.41 -1.08
N PHE A 91 -5.85 22.43 -1.89
CA PHE A 91 -6.04 21.01 -1.62
C PHE A 91 -4.66 20.36 -1.47
N PHE A 92 -4.51 19.58 -0.42
CA PHE A 92 -3.29 18.88 -0.09
C PHE A 92 -3.56 17.39 0.04
N ASP A 93 -2.59 16.58 -0.34
CA ASP A 93 -2.48 15.25 0.23
C ASP A 93 -2.03 15.39 1.70
N LEU A 94 -2.51 14.54 2.60
CA LEU A 94 -2.22 14.66 4.03
C LEU A 94 -0.70 14.73 4.36
N PRO A 95 0.20 13.96 3.72
CA PRO A 95 1.65 14.12 3.93
C PRO A 95 2.13 15.53 3.60
N ASP A 96 1.64 16.11 2.50
CA ASP A 96 2.02 17.45 2.06
C ASP A 96 1.46 18.53 2.99
N PHE A 97 0.24 18.34 3.49
CA PHE A 97 -0.35 19.21 4.52
C PHE A 97 0.52 19.24 5.78
N LEU A 98 1.06 18.09 6.23
CA LEU A 98 1.95 18.04 7.39
C LEU A 98 3.24 18.83 7.16
N THR A 99 3.88 18.67 5.99
CA THR A 99 5.06 19.49 5.65
C THR A 99 4.74 20.98 5.51
N TRP A 100 3.58 21.35 4.96
CA TRP A 100 3.13 22.74 4.90
C TRP A 100 2.91 23.31 6.30
N LYS A 101 2.24 22.56 7.18
CA LYS A 101 2.00 22.97 8.57
C LYS A 101 3.31 23.17 9.34
N ALA A 102 4.31 22.32 9.06
CA ALA A 102 5.61 22.36 9.70
C ALA A 102 6.49 23.54 9.21
N THR A 103 6.45 23.85 7.91
CA THR A 103 7.44 24.73 7.26
C THR A 103 6.87 26.01 6.66
N GLY A 104 5.56 26.08 6.45
CA GLY A 104 4.88 27.11 5.65
C GLY A 104 5.03 26.97 4.13
N SER A 105 5.78 25.98 3.64
CA SER A 105 6.02 25.79 2.21
C SER A 105 4.80 25.21 1.48
N GLU A 106 4.42 25.82 0.36
CA GLU A 106 3.40 25.29 -0.57
C GLU A 106 3.98 24.30 -1.59
N SER A 107 5.16 23.73 -1.36
CA SER A 107 5.66 22.62 -2.18
C SER A 107 4.81 21.36 -1.99
N ARG A 108 4.82 20.47 -2.98
CA ARG A 108 4.20 19.13 -2.90
C ARG A 108 5.24 18.04 -3.11
N SER A 109 5.02 16.90 -2.49
CA SER A 109 5.82 15.70 -2.73
C SER A 109 5.49 15.12 -4.09
N LEU A 110 6.55 14.82 -4.84
CA LEU A 110 6.41 14.10 -6.10
C LEU A 110 5.68 12.77 -5.89
N CYS A 111 5.93 12.07 -4.77
CA CYS A 111 5.27 10.81 -4.40
C CYS A 111 3.75 10.94 -4.42
N SER A 112 3.21 11.90 -3.67
CA SER A 112 1.76 12.14 -3.58
C SER A 112 1.18 12.39 -4.96
N LEU A 113 1.76 13.33 -5.70
CA LEU A 113 1.18 13.83 -6.93
C LEU A 113 1.14 12.78 -8.04
N VAL A 114 2.23 12.04 -8.27
CA VAL A 114 2.27 11.01 -9.32
C VAL A 114 1.40 9.81 -8.97
N CYS A 115 1.34 9.44 -7.68
CA CYS A 115 0.64 8.23 -7.25
C CYS A 115 -0.87 8.41 -7.14
N LYS A 116 -1.36 9.59 -6.74
CA LYS A 116 -2.77 9.79 -6.34
C LYS A 116 -3.47 10.99 -7.01
N TRP A 117 -2.71 11.87 -7.68
CA TRP A 117 -3.26 13.09 -8.30
C TRP A 117 -3.18 13.11 -9.82
N THR A 118 -2.60 12.09 -10.46
CA THR A 118 -2.38 11.99 -11.91
C THR A 118 -1.37 13.00 -12.48
N TYR A 119 -0.46 13.50 -11.63
CA TYR A 119 0.68 14.28 -12.12
C TYR A 119 1.57 13.39 -12.98
N GLU A 120 1.87 13.82 -14.20
CA GLU A 120 2.62 13.00 -15.15
C GLU A 120 4.11 13.32 -15.10
N ILE A 121 4.91 12.27 -15.08
CA ILE A 121 6.27 12.32 -15.59
C ILE A 121 6.33 11.41 -16.81
N THR A 122 6.53 12.01 -17.97
CA THR A 122 6.61 11.30 -19.24
C THR A 122 8.02 10.77 -19.46
N THR A 123 8.13 9.70 -20.24
CA THR A 123 9.39 8.99 -20.48
C THR A 123 10.43 9.80 -21.26
N ASP A 124 10.01 10.86 -21.94
CA ASP A 124 10.86 11.85 -22.61
C ASP A 124 11.31 12.99 -21.67
N GLY A 125 10.99 12.92 -20.38
CA GLY A 125 11.40 13.87 -19.36
C GLY A 125 10.44 15.05 -19.14
N GLY A 126 9.29 15.06 -19.83
CA GLY A 126 8.22 16.01 -19.52
C GLY A 126 7.64 15.76 -18.13
N GLN A 127 7.29 16.83 -17.42
CA GLN A 127 6.66 16.76 -16.11
C GLN A 127 5.57 17.83 -15.99
N GLY A 128 4.42 17.47 -15.43
CA GLY A 128 3.35 18.44 -15.21
C GLY A 128 1.96 17.85 -15.06
N TRP A 129 1.02 18.76 -14.83
CA TRP A 129 -0.40 18.46 -14.85
C TRP A 129 -0.91 18.33 -16.28
N ASN A 130 -1.67 17.25 -16.55
CA ASN A 130 -2.31 17.07 -17.84
C ASN A 130 -3.56 17.95 -17.96
N LEU A 131 -3.43 19.12 -18.58
CA LEU A 131 -4.56 20.04 -18.71
C LEU A 131 -5.78 19.39 -19.38
N ARG A 132 -5.56 18.60 -20.43
CA ARG A 132 -6.65 17.97 -21.17
C ARG A 132 -7.45 17.02 -20.28
N TYR A 133 -6.76 16.21 -19.47
CA TYR A 133 -7.40 15.36 -18.47
C TYR A 133 -8.29 16.17 -17.52
N PHE A 134 -7.74 17.22 -16.89
CA PHE A 134 -8.50 18.02 -15.94
C PHE A 134 -9.70 18.72 -16.60
N GLN A 135 -9.56 19.19 -17.84
CA GLN A 135 -10.68 19.75 -18.60
C GLN A 135 -11.77 18.70 -18.89
N ASP A 136 -11.40 17.52 -19.40
CA ASP A 136 -12.34 16.46 -19.75
C ASP A 136 -13.06 15.88 -18.52
N VAL A 137 -12.38 15.83 -17.35
CA VAL A 137 -12.97 15.42 -16.07
C VAL A 137 -13.93 16.47 -15.49
N GLY A 138 -13.82 17.73 -15.90
CA GLY A 138 -14.59 18.85 -15.35
C GLY A 138 -13.90 19.57 -14.18
N LEU A 139 -12.58 19.44 -14.05
CA LEU A 139 -11.70 20.07 -13.05
C LEU A 139 -10.72 21.09 -13.66
N GLY A 140 -10.99 21.58 -14.87
CA GLY A 140 -10.08 22.46 -15.62
C GLY A 140 -9.80 23.81 -14.95
N ASP A 141 -10.67 24.26 -14.05
CA ASP A 141 -10.49 25.46 -13.21
C ASP A 141 -9.34 25.33 -12.21
N LEU A 142 -8.88 24.11 -11.91
CA LEU A 142 -7.68 23.92 -11.10
C LEU A 142 -6.40 24.42 -11.80
N GLN A 143 -6.41 24.65 -13.11
CA GLN A 143 -5.29 25.26 -13.84
C GLN A 143 -5.05 26.72 -13.43
N GLU A 144 -6.09 27.42 -12.97
CA GLU A 144 -6.01 28.84 -12.63
C GLU A 144 -4.87 29.14 -11.65
N ASN A 145 -4.26 30.32 -11.79
CA ASN A 145 -3.09 30.72 -11.01
C ASN A 145 -1.95 29.69 -11.05
N ASN A 146 -1.75 29.08 -12.22
CA ASN A 146 -0.73 28.07 -12.46
C ASN A 146 -0.82 26.92 -11.45
N TRP A 147 -1.97 26.25 -11.37
CA TRP A 147 -2.17 25.05 -10.55
C TRP A 147 -2.00 25.22 -9.04
N ARG A 148 -1.92 26.46 -8.52
CA ARG A 148 -1.58 26.73 -7.12
C ARG A 148 -2.46 25.96 -6.11
N LYS A 149 -3.75 25.79 -6.39
CA LYS A 149 -4.67 25.05 -5.51
C LYS A 149 -4.23 23.61 -5.26
N ILE A 150 -3.62 22.94 -6.24
CA ILE A 150 -3.18 21.54 -6.14
C ILE A 150 -1.65 21.38 -6.13
N GLY A 151 -0.92 22.50 -6.25
CA GLY A 151 0.53 22.57 -6.18
C GLY A 151 1.20 22.73 -7.54
N ASN A 152 2.17 23.65 -7.59
CA ASN A 152 2.95 23.96 -8.79
C ASN A 152 4.47 23.97 -8.54
N VAL A 153 4.87 23.77 -7.29
CA VAL A 153 6.24 23.46 -6.88
C VAL A 153 6.24 22.02 -6.41
N VAL A 154 6.90 21.14 -7.16
CA VAL A 154 6.95 19.70 -6.88
C VAL A 154 8.38 19.33 -6.53
N LEU A 155 8.57 18.65 -5.41
CA LEU A 155 9.89 18.28 -4.89
C LEU A 155 10.05 16.76 -4.86
N PRO A 156 11.19 16.22 -5.34
CA PRO A 156 11.46 14.79 -5.28
C PRO A 156 11.79 14.35 -3.84
N PRO A 157 11.63 13.05 -3.52
CA PRO A 157 11.93 12.51 -2.20
C PRO A 157 13.32 12.91 -1.67
N GLY A 158 13.36 13.38 -0.42
CA GLY A 158 14.57 13.72 0.33
C GLY A 158 15.11 15.12 0.08
N THR A 159 14.34 15.96 -0.63
CA THR A 159 14.67 17.37 -0.82
C THR A 159 14.31 18.18 0.45
N PRO A 160 15.11 19.18 0.85
CA PRO A 160 14.73 20.09 1.92
C PRO A 160 13.47 20.89 1.56
N VAL A 161 12.55 21.04 2.50
CA VAL A 161 11.31 21.79 2.34
C VAL A 161 11.39 23.12 3.11
N GLY A 162 11.17 24.23 2.39
CA GLY A 162 11.29 25.57 2.94
C GLY A 162 12.64 25.80 3.61
N GLU A 163 12.64 26.54 4.71
CA GLU A 163 13.82 26.78 5.56
C GLU A 163 13.84 25.84 6.78
N GLY A 164 13.14 24.70 6.72
CA GLY A 164 12.93 23.77 7.83
C GLY A 164 11.76 24.16 8.74
N LEU A 165 11.75 23.68 9.98
CA LEU A 165 10.67 23.95 10.94
C LEU A 165 10.48 25.45 11.16
N SER A 166 9.23 25.90 11.00
CA SER A 166 8.77 27.23 11.40
C SER A 166 8.88 27.41 12.92
N ALA A 167 8.81 28.67 13.38
CA ALA A 167 8.86 28.98 14.80
C ALA A 167 7.71 28.34 15.61
N SER A 168 6.50 28.34 15.06
CA SER A 168 5.34 27.71 15.68
C SER A 168 5.48 26.19 15.75
N ALA A 169 5.80 25.55 14.62
CA ALA A 169 5.96 24.10 14.56
C ALA A 169 7.09 23.59 15.48
N ALA A 170 8.24 24.29 15.48
CA ALA A 170 9.35 23.96 16.37
C ALA A 170 8.94 24.04 17.86
N SER A 171 8.15 25.05 18.24
CA SER A 171 7.62 25.17 19.60
C SER A 171 6.62 24.07 19.95
N GLU A 172 5.72 23.69 19.04
CA GLU A 172 4.73 22.62 19.25
C GLU A 172 5.40 21.24 19.40
N LEU A 173 6.46 21.00 18.63
CA LEU A 173 7.18 19.71 18.62
C LEU A 173 8.31 19.63 19.65
N GLY A 174 8.66 20.75 20.31
CA GLY A 174 9.80 20.81 21.24
C GLY A 174 11.17 20.72 20.54
N LEU A 175 11.26 21.21 19.31
CA LEU A 175 12.45 21.17 18.47
C LEU A 175 13.00 22.58 18.19
N LYS A 176 14.09 22.68 17.41
CA LYS A 176 14.70 23.96 17.06
C LYS A 176 14.09 24.52 15.77
N VAL A 177 13.88 25.83 15.73
CA VAL A 177 13.55 26.55 14.49
C VAL A 177 14.63 26.28 13.45
N GLY A 178 14.21 26.03 12.21
CA GLY A 178 15.11 25.68 11.12
C GLY A 178 15.67 24.26 11.15
N THR A 179 15.14 23.37 12.02
CA THR A 179 15.42 21.94 11.91
C THR A 179 15.04 21.47 10.50
N PRO A 180 15.96 20.82 9.74
CA PRO A 180 15.68 20.42 8.36
C PRO A 180 14.47 19.49 8.28
N VAL A 181 13.56 19.81 7.35
CA VAL A 181 12.38 19.01 7.03
C VAL A 181 12.55 18.46 5.61
N GLY A 182 12.51 17.14 5.47
CA GLY A 182 12.46 16.47 4.17
C GLY A 182 11.08 16.54 3.53
N THR A 183 11.03 16.38 2.21
CA THR A 183 9.75 16.20 1.48
C THR A 183 8.92 15.10 2.09
N SER A 184 7.60 15.32 2.13
CA SER A 184 6.66 14.32 2.60
C SER A 184 6.68 13.06 1.71
N ILE A 185 6.10 11.97 2.20
CA ILE A 185 5.91 10.74 1.42
C ILE A 185 4.65 10.01 1.90
N ILE A 186 4.02 9.22 1.04
CA ILE A 186 2.90 8.36 1.46
C ILE A 186 3.44 7.25 2.39
N ASP A 187 2.69 6.91 3.44
CA ASP A 187 3.05 5.93 4.48
C ASP A 187 3.60 4.59 3.94
N ALA A 188 2.91 3.96 3.00
CA ALA A 188 3.35 2.70 2.40
C ALA A 188 4.67 2.88 1.62
N HIS A 189 4.89 4.06 1.03
CA HIS A 189 6.09 4.38 0.26
C HIS A 189 7.26 4.69 1.20
N ALA A 190 7.01 5.33 2.35
CA ALA A 190 7.96 5.41 3.46
C ALA A 190 8.36 4.00 3.93
N GLY A 191 7.39 3.11 4.15
CA GLY A 191 7.65 1.71 4.49
C GLY A 191 8.51 1.00 3.45
N GLY A 192 8.19 1.16 2.17
CA GLY A 192 9.00 0.64 1.06
C GLY A 192 10.42 1.19 1.04
N LEU A 193 10.60 2.48 1.32
CA LEU A 193 11.90 3.15 1.40
C LEU A 193 12.74 2.62 2.57
N GLY A 194 12.14 2.46 3.74
CA GLY A 194 12.79 1.91 4.93
C GLY A 194 13.16 0.43 4.76
N LEU A 195 12.36 -0.32 4.00
CA LEU A 195 12.61 -1.73 3.70
C LEU A 195 13.75 -1.95 2.69
N VAL A 196 13.70 -1.26 1.55
CA VAL A 196 14.45 -1.67 0.35
C VAL A 196 15.97 -1.65 0.55
N GLY A 197 16.46 -0.88 1.53
CA GLY A 197 17.86 -0.79 1.92
C GLY A 197 18.38 -1.91 2.82
N CYS A 198 17.51 -2.77 3.36
CA CYS A 198 17.89 -3.82 4.32
C CYS A 198 18.90 -4.80 3.73
N ARG A 199 19.99 -5.08 4.46
CA ARG A 199 21.11 -5.90 3.97
C ARG A 199 21.15 -7.24 4.67
N VAL A 200 21.28 -8.31 3.89
CA VAL A 200 21.51 -9.66 4.42
C VAL A 200 22.59 -10.34 3.59
N SER A 201 23.35 -11.24 4.23
CA SER A 201 24.44 -11.94 3.54
C SER A 201 23.90 -12.87 2.46
N LYS A 202 24.59 -12.94 1.31
CA LYS A 202 24.29 -13.85 0.18
C LYS A 202 22.94 -13.64 -0.54
N ILE A 203 22.24 -12.52 -0.31
CA ILE A 203 21.09 -12.10 -1.12
C ILE A 203 21.43 -10.78 -1.80
N ASP A 204 21.00 -10.63 -3.05
CA ASP A 204 21.21 -9.42 -3.84
C ASP A 204 20.66 -8.18 -3.11
N SER A 205 21.41 -7.08 -3.21
CA SER A 205 21.10 -5.78 -2.62
C SER A 205 20.66 -4.72 -3.62
N ASP A 206 20.60 -5.06 -4.91
CA ASP A 206 19.97 -4.20 -5.90
C ASP A 206 18.46 -4.04 -5.58
N PHE A 207 18.00 -2.79 -5.56
CA PHE A 207 16.62 -2.47 -5.22
C PHE A 207 15.62 -3.07 -6.22
N SER A 208 16.04 -3.27 -7.48
CA SER A 208 15.21 -3.83 -8.56
C SER A 208 15.08 -5.36 -8.54
N THR A 209 15.76 -6.04 -7.63
CA THR A 209 15.64 -7.50 -7.44
C THR A 209 14.74 -7.86 -6.27
N ARG A 210 13.99 -6.90 -5.74
CA ARG A 210 13.33 -6.97 -4.44
C ARG A 210 11.88 -6.54 -4.56
N LEU A 211 10.98 -7.31 -3.94
CA LEU A 211 9.57 -6.96 -3.78
C LEU A 211 9.30 -6.64 -2.31
N SER A 212 8.96 -5.39 -1.99
CA SER A 212 8.64 -4.97 -0.63
C SER A 212 7.16 -5.16 -0.33
N LEU A 213 6.85 -5.84 0.77
CA LEU A 213 5.52 -6.08 1.32
C LEU A 213 5.34 -5.25 2.59
N ILE A 214 4.52 -4.20 2.49
CA ILE A 214 4.17 -3.35 3.62
C ILE A 214 2.84 -3.86 4.17
N CYS A 215 2.91 -4.70 5.21
CA CYS A 215 1.74 -5.43 5.72
C CYS A 215 1.07 -4.73 6.90
N GLY A 216 -0.26 -4.59 6.82
CA GLY A 216 -1.12 -4.09 7.88
C GLY A 216 -2.54 -4.63 7.74
N THR A 217 -3.53 -3.75 7.89
CA THR A 217 -4.94 -4.08 7.60
C THR A 217 -5.10 -4.53 6.15
N SER A 218 -4.44 -3.83 5.23
CA SER A 218 -4.16 -4.17 3.82
C SER A 218 -2.66 -4.44 3.64
N THR A 219 -2.24 -4.93 2.46
CA THR A 219 -0.81 -5.07 2.14
C THR A 219 -0.53 -4.37 0.81
N CYS A 220 0.53 -3.54 0.78
CA CYS A 220 1.06 -2.94 -0.44
C CYS A 220 2.29 -3.72 -0.92
N HIS A 221 2.38 -3.93 -2.23
CA HIS A 221 3.46 -4.64 -2.90
C HIS A 221 4.22 -3.67 -3.79
N MET A 222 5.44 -3.32 -3.42
CA MET A 222 6.24 -2.30 -4.10
C MET A 222 7.46 -2.90 -4.76
N ALA A 223 7.59 -2.68 -6.08
CA ALA A 223 8.75 -3.07 -6.86
C ALA A 223 9.27 -1.86 -7.65
N VAL A 224 10.59 -1.68 -7.68
CA VAL A 224 11.22 -0.59 -8.42
C VAL A 224 12.03 -1.09 -9.61
N SER A 225 12.06 -0.32 -10.69
CA SER A 225 12.80 -0.64 -11.92
C SER A 225 13.52 0.59 -12.47
N LYS A 226 14.59 0.40 -13.23
CA LYS A 226 15.28 1.49 -13.95
C LYS A 226 14.52 1.93 -15.21
N VAL A 227 13.62 1.08 -15.71
CA VAL A 227 12.80 1.33 -16.91
C VAL A 227 11.32 1.26 -16.54
N PRO A 228 10.43 2.01 -17.23
CA PRO A 228 8.99 1.95 -16.96
C PRO A 228 8.44 0.58 -17.36
N ILE A 229 7.68 -0.05 -16.46
CA ILE A 229 7.00 -1.33 -16.71
C ILE A 229 5.50 -1.15 -16.44
N PHE A 230 4.70 -1.19 -17.50
CA PHE A 230 3.24 -1.13 -17.39
C PHE A 230 2.69 -2.53 -17.11
N THR A 231 2.02 -2.67 -15.97
CA THR A 231 1.45 -3.95 -15.52
C THR A 231 -0.06 -3.78 -15.32
N PRO A 232 -0.91 -4.43 -16.12
CA PRO A 232 -2.36 -4.33 -15.97
C PRO A 232 -2.83 -4.61 -14.54
N GLY A 233 -3.72 -3.76 -14.01
CA GLY A 233 -4.27 -3.89 -12.65
C GLY A 233 -3.26 -3.69 -11.51
N VAL A 234 -2.05 -3.24 -11.80
CA VAL A 234 -1.07 -2.77 -10.83
C VAL A 234 -0.81 -1.29 -11.08
N TRP A 235 -0.75 -0.49 -10.01
CA TRP A 235 -0.51 0.94 -10.14
C TRP A 235 0.96 1.21 -10.51
N GLY A 236 1.21 2.38 -11.11
CA GLY A 236 2.48 2.73 -11.74
C GLY A 236 2.53 2.35 -13.22
N PRO A 237 3.70 2.49 -13.87
CA PRO A 237 4.99 2.84 -13.26
C PRO A 237 5.07 4.33 -12.92
N TYR A 238 5.44 4.67 -11.69
CA TYR A 238 5.59 6.04 -11.20
C TYR A 238 7.07 6.42 -11.06
N TYR A 239 7.54 7.40 -11.83
CA TYR A 239 8.93 7.80 -11.80
C TYR A 239 9.29 8.58 -10.53
N SER A 240 10.37 8.18 -9.86
CA SER A 240 10.92 8.82 -8.66
C SER A 240 9.91 8.99 -7.52
N ALA A 241 8.86 8.17 -7.48
CA ALA A 241 7.81 8.26 -6.47
C ALA A 241 8.23 7.73 -5.09
N MET A 242 9.28 6.91 -5.02
CA MET A 242 9.81 6.35 -3.78
C MET A 242 11.34 6.42 -3.75
N VAL A 243 12.01 5.69 -4.66
CA VAL A 243 13.46 5.77 -4.82
C VAL A 243 13.77 6.74 -5.97
N PRO A 244 14.50 7.86 -5.72
CA PRO A 244 14.85 8.80 -6.78
C PRO A 244 15.56 8.13 -7.96
N GLY A 245 15.11 8.43 -9.19
CA GLY A 245 15.66 7.87 -10.43
C GLY A 245 15.13 6.49 -10.81
N MET A 246 14.19 5.91 -10.06
CA MET A 246 13.58 4.62 -10.38
C MET A 246 12.07 4.73 -10.59
N TRP A 247 11.52 3.85 -11.41
CA TRP A 247 10.08 3.68 -11.63
C TRP A 247 9.50 2.71 -10.60
N LEU A 248 8.42 3.10 -9.94
CA LEU A 248 7.71 2.31 -8.94
C LEU A 248 6.45 1.68 -9.53
N ASN A 249 6.27 0.38 -9.35
CA ASN A 249 4.98 -0.30 -9.48
C ASN A 249 4.45 -0.66 -8.09
N GLU A 250 3.16 -0.36 -7.86
CA GLU A 250 2.47 -0.48 -6.58
C GLU A 250 1.26 -1.40 -6.72
N GLY A 251 1.45 -2.69 -6.40
CA GLY A 251 0.37 -3.65 -6.22
C GLY A 251 -0.25 -3.53 -4.83
N GLY A 252 -1.42 -4.15 -4.64
CA GLY A 252 -1.94 -4.29 -3.29
C GLY A 252 -3.05 -5.32 -3.13
N GLN A 253 -3.23 -5.74 -1.88
CA GLN A 253 -4.33 -6.57 -1.40
C GLN A 253 -5.15 -5.74 -0.41
N SER A 254 -6.42 -5.45 -0.74
CA SER A 254 -7.27 -4.52 0.01
C SER A 254 -7.57 -4.97 1.45
N ALA A 255 -7.57 -6.28 1.71
CA ALA A 255 -7.75 -6.85 3.04
C ALA A 255 -6.76 -8.01 3.26
N THR A 256 -5.86 -7.86 4.22
CA THR A 256 -4.90 -8.91 4.61
C THR A 256 -5.00 -9.20 6.11
N GLY A 257 -4.43 -8.37 6.98
CA GLY A 257 -4.61 -8.48 8.42
C GLY A 257 -6.09 -8.41 8.80
N LYS A 258 -6.85 -7.51 8.16
CA LYS A 258 -8.29 -7.39 8.41
C LYS A 258 -9.08 -8.63 8.00
N LEU A 259 -8.64 -9.35 6.95
CA LEU A 259 -9.26 -10.61 6.55
C LEU A 259 -8.97 -11.72 7.57
N ILE A 260 -7.73 -11.81 8.04
CA ILE A 260 -7.33 -12.77 9.09
C ILE A 260 -8.17 -12.50 10.36
N ASP A 261 -8.27 -11.26 10.79
CA ASP A 261 -9.07 -10.87 11.95
C ASP A 261 -10.54 -11.21 11.74
N HIS A 262 -11.10 -10.89 10.56
CA HIS A 262 -12.48 -11.22 10.23
C HIS A 262 -12.77 -12.72 10.31
N VAL A 263 -11.91 -13.56 9.72
CA VAL A 263 -12.04 -15.03 9.75
C VAL A 263 -11.98 -15.55 11.18
N ILE A 264 -11.08 -15.01 12.01
CA ILE A 264 -10.95 -15.41 13.40
C ILE A 264 -12.18 -14.95 14.19
N ASP A 265 -12.47 -13.64 14.19
CA ASP A 265 -13.50 -13.06 15.05
C ASP A 265 -14.92 -13.53 14.70
N SER A 266 -15.17 -13.91 13.44
CA SER A 266 -16.50 -14.41 13.01
C SER A 266 -16.75 -15.89 13.32
N HIS A 267 -15.72 -16.66 13.70
CA HIS A 267 -15.86 -18.09 13.91
C HIS A 267 -16.43 -18.42 15.31
N PRO A 268 -17.40 -19.37 15.43
CA PRO A 268 -18.06 -19.69 16.70
C PRO A 268 -17.13 -20.24 17.80
N ALA A 269 -16.00 -20.83 17.43
CA ALA A 269 -14.99 -21.31 18.37
C ALA A 269 -14.21 -20.18 19.07
N THR A 270 -14.22 -18.96 18.54
CA THR A 270 -13.34 -17.86 19.00
C THR A 270 -13.61 -17.43 20.45
N PRO A 271 -14.86 -17.28 20.93
CA PRO A 271 -15.11 -16.99 22.34
C PRO A 271 -14.53 -18.04 23.29
N SER A 272 -14.64 -19.34 22.95
CA SER A 272 -14.07 -20.43 23.75
C SER A 272 -12.54 -20.31 23.83
N ILE A 273 -11.89 -20.05 22.70
CA ILE A 273 -10.43 -19.88 22.64
C ILE A 273 -10.02 -18.65 23.44
N LYS A 274 -10.67 -17.49 23.25
CA LYS A 274 -10.37 -16.26 24.01
C LYS A 274 -10.51 -16.48 25.53
N GLY A 275 -11.46 -17.32 25.96
CA GLY A 275 -11.65 -17.66 27.37
C GLY A 275 -10.52 -18.47 28.02
N LYS A 276 -9.67 -19.16 27.23
CA LYS A 276 -8.62 -20.06 27.76
C LYS A 276 -7.18 -19.66 27.45
N ILE A 277 -6.94 -18.78 26.48
CA ILE A 277 -5.58 -18.41 26.05
C ILE A 277 -4.94 -17.27 26.86
N GLY A 278 -5.69 -16.63 27.78
CA GLY A 278 -5.20 -15.51 28.58
C GLY A 278 -4.74 -14.35 27.69
N GLU A 279 -3.51 -13.86 27.92
CA GLU A 279 -2.90 -12.77 27.14
C GLU A 279 -2.23 -13.24 25.83
N MET A 280 -2.21 -14.55 25.55
CA MET A 280 -1.62 -15.07 24.32
C MET A 280 -2.40 -14.57 23.10
N HIS A 281 -1.68 -14.15 22.05
CA HIS A 281 -2.32 -13.81 20.79
C HIS A 281 -2.96 -15.05 20.16
N ILE A 282 -4.24 -14.97 19.76
CA ILE A 282 -5.00 -16.11 19.23
C ILE A 282 -4.33 -16.77 18.01
N GLN A 283 -3.66 -16.01 17.16
CA GLN A 283 -2.93 -16.55 16.01
C GLN A 283 -1.74 -17.44 16.41
N ILE A 284 -1.10 -17.18 17.57
CA ILE A 284 -0.07 -18.05 18.15
C ILE A 284 -0.70 -19.36 18.60
N TYR A 285 -1.85 -19.29 19.29
CA TYR A 285 -2.62 -20.47 19.68
C TYR A 285 -3.00 -21.33 18.46
N LEU A 286 -3.58 -20.72 17.42
CA LEU A 286 -3.97 -21.42 16.19
C LEU A 286 -2.75 -22.03 15.48
N SER A 287 -1.63 -21.33 15.42
CA SER A 287 -0.38 -21.86 14.83
C SER A 287 0.16 -23.07 15.60
N ASN A 288 0.09 -23.05 16.93
CA ASN A 288 0.48 -24.21 17.75
C ASN A 288 -0.49 -25.39 17.57
N LEU A 289 -1.79 -25.11 17.46
CA LEU A 289 -2.81 -26.12 17.19
C LEU A 289 -2.59 -26.78 15.81
N LEU A 290 -2.28 -26.00 14.78
CA LEU A 290 -1.94 -26.52 13.45
C LEU A 290 -0.76 -27.49 13.50
N LYS A 291 0.32 -27.14 14.22
CA LYS A 291 1.48 -28.03 14.39
C LYS A 291 1.10 -29.33 15.10
N ALA A 292 0.25 -29.26 16.13
CA ALA A 292 -0.24 -30.45 16.82
C ALA A 292 -1.10 -31.33 15.90
N MET A 293 -1.97 -30.72 15.09
CA MET A 293 -2.81 -31.42 14.11
C MET A 293 -1.98 -32.09 13.00
N ALA A 294 -0.95 -31.42 12.49
CA ALA A 294 -0.03 -31.99 11.50
C ALA A 294 0.66 -33.25 12.05
N LYS A 295 1.15 -33.17 13.29
CA LYS A 295 1.74 -34.31 14.00
C LYS A 295 0.75 -35.45 14.22
N GLU A 296 -0.48 -35.16 14.64
CA GLU A 296 -1.56 -36.16 14.82
C GLU A 296 -1.87 -36.89 13.50
N ALA A 297 -1.82 -36.17 12.37
CA ALA A 297 -2.05 -36.70 11.03
C ALA A 297 -0.81 -37.34 10.39
N ASN A 298 0.33 -37.43 11.09
CA ASN A 298 1.63 -37.87 10.54
C ASN A 298 2.05 -37.11 9.26
N LEU A 299 1.82 -35.80 9.24
CA LEU A 299 2.25 -34.90 8.17
C LEU A 299 3.56 -34.22 8.57
N ASP A 300 4.49 -34.11 7.62
CA ASP A 300 5.79 -33.48 7.84
C ASP A 300 5.71 -31.95 8.01
N ASN A 301 4.62 -31.33 7.54
CA ASN A 301 4.42 -29.88 7.57
C ASN A 301 2.91 -29.55 7.70
N GLU A 302 2.57 -28.52 8.49
CA GLU A 302 1.19 -28.06 8.66
C GLU A 302 0.52 -27.58 7.36
N ALA A 303 1.28 -27.17 6.35
CA ALA A 303 0.76 -26.68 5.07
C ALA A 303 -0.20 -27.68 4.39
N PHE A 304 0.06 -28.98 4.54
CA PHE A 304 -0.73 -30.07 3.94
C PHE A 304 -2.13 -30.23 4.55
N LEU A 305 -2.39 -29.66 5.74
CA LEU A 305 -3.67 -29.81 6.44
C LEU A 305 -4.86 -29.21 5.67
N THR A 306 -4.61 -28.30 4.73
CA THR A 306 -5.65 -27.63 3.95
C THR A 306 -5.83 -28.24 2.56
N GLY A 307 -5.43 -29.49 2.33
CA GLY A 307 -5.48 -30.13 1.01
C GLY A 307 -6.81 -29.93 0.27
N ASP A 308 -7.92 -30.08 1.00
CA ASP A 308 -9.29 -29.97 0.48
C ASP A 308 -10.00 -28.66 0.85
N LEU A 309 -9.32 -27.70 1.50
CA LEU A 309 -9.89 -26.42 1.94
C LEU A 309 -9.21 -25.25 1.23
N HIS A 310 -9.96 -24.49 0.44
CA HIS A 310 -9.44 -23.41 -0.40
C HIS A 310 -10.18 -22.10 -0.14
N VAL A 311 -9.43 -21.00 -0.14
CA VAL A 311 -9.98 -19.65 0.07
C VAL A 311 -9.58 -18.77 -1.11
N TRP A 312 -10.55 -18.05 -1.66
CA TRP A 312 -10.34 -16.87 -2.49
C TRP A 312 -10.48 -15.63 -1.60
N PRO A 313 -9.44 -14.78 -1.46
CA PRO A 313 -9.33 -13.83 -0.35
C PRO A 313 -9.99 -12.47 -0.60
N ASP A 314 -10.55 -12.21 -1.78
CA ASP A 314 -11.09 -10.88 -2.14
C ASP A 314 -12.48 -10.61 -1.51
N PHE A 315 -12.55 -10.64 -0.18
CA PHE A 315 -13.76 -10.33 0.60
C PHE A 315 -14.14 -8.84 0.48
N HIS A 316 -13.19 -8.01 0.06
CA HIS A 316 -13.34 -6.58 -0.18
C HIS A 316 -12.93 -6.19 -1.62
N GLY A 317 -13.21 -7.06 -2.59
CA GLY A 317 -12.77 -6.87 -3.98
C GLY A 317 -11.28 -7.08 -4.20
N ASN A 318 -10.86 -7.11 -5.46
CA ASN A 318 -9.46 -7.26 -5.83
C ASN A 318 -8.88 -5.92 -6.30
N ARG A 319 -7.83 -5.45 -5.61
CA ARG A 319 -7.04 -4.30 -6.07
C ARG A 319 -6.05 -4.72 -7.15
N SER A 320 -5.22 -5.73 -6.90
CA SER A 320 -4.24 -6.23 -7.87
C SER A 320 -4.17 -7.76 -7.89
N PRO A 321 -3.88 -8.38 -9.05
CA PRO A 321 -3.67 -7.74 -10.37
C PRO A 321 -4.96 -7.62 -11.20
N ILE A 322 -6.12 -8.01 -10.67
CA ILE A 322 -7.37 -8.08 -11.47
C ILE A 322 -8.04 -6.70 -11.58
N ALA A 323 -7.87 -5.84 -10.57
CA ALA A 323 -8.49 -4.51 -10.50
C ALA A 323 -10.02 -4.56 -10.69
N ASP A 324 -10.68 -5.46 -9.95
CA ASP A 324 -12.13 -5.62 -9.92
C ASP A 324 -12.64 -5.50 -8.46
N PRO A 325 -13.19 -4.34 -8.06
CA PRO A 325 -13.74 -4.14 -6.72
C PRO A 325 -15.03 -4.95 -6.46
N THR A 326 -15.62 -5.55 -7.50
CA THR A 326 -16.87 -6.33 -7.39
C THR A 326 -16.63 -7.81 -7.05
N LEU A 327 -15.37 -8.25 -7.00
CA LEU A 327 -15.05 -9.61 -6.58
C LEU A 327 -15.40 -9.85 -5.11
N LYS A 328 -15.74 -11.10 -4.81
CA LYS A 328 -16.17 -11.55 -3.49
C LYS A 328 -15.34 -12.74 -3.04
N GLY A 329 -15.23 -12.89 -1.72
CA GLY A 329 -14.61 -14.04 -1.09
C GLY A 329 -15.32 -15.34 -1.43
N THR A 330 -14.56 -16.43 -1.47
CA THR A 330 -15.14 -17.78 -1.64
C THR A 330 -14.36 -18.77 -0.79
N ILE A 331 -15.06 -19.65 -0.08
CA ILE A 331 -14.46 -20.75 0.66
C ILE A 331 -15.01 -22.05 0.08
N CYS A 332 -14.12 -22.95 -0.31
CA CYS A 332 -14.45 -24.26 -0.86
C CYS A 332 -13.86 -25.34 0.05
N GLY A 333 -14.65 -26.39 0.35
CA GLY A 333 -14.25 -27.46 1.27
C GLY A 333 -14.79 -27.34 2.70
N LEU A 334 -15.92 -26.62 2.89
CA LEU A 334 -16.55 -26.48 4.20
C LEU A 334 -17.17 -27.81 4.68
N THR A 335 -17.12 -28.02 6.00
CA THR A 335 -17.82 -29.11 6.71
C THR A 335 -18.78 -28.51 7.75
N LEU A 336 -19.52 -29.35 8.48
CA LEU A 336 -20.38 -28.91 9.59
C LEU A 336 -19.60 -28.59 10.88
N ALA A 337 -18.28 -28.76 10.91
CA ALA A 337 -17.47 -28.50 12.09
C ALA A 337 -17.39 -26.99 12.39
N GLY A 338 -17.58 -26.65 13.67
CA GLY A 338 -17.47 -25.28 14.19
C GLY A 338 -16.57 -25.21 15.43
N ASP A 339 -15.58 -26.09 15.51
CA ASP A 339 -14.66 -26.24 16.63
C ASP A 339 -13.34 -25.46 16.40
N GLU A 340 -12.42 -25.62 17.33
CA GLU A 340 -11.14 -24.90 17.27
C GLU A 340 -10.22 -25.44 16.16
N LYS A 341 -10.34 -26.73 15.82
CA LYS A 341 -9.59 -27.35 14.72
C LYS A 341 -10.10 -26.79 13.38
N SER A 342 -11.41 -26.64 13.20
CA SER A 342 -11.97 -26.04 11.98
C SER A 342 -11.57 -24.58 11.81
N LEU A 343 -11.51 -23.80 12.90
CA LEU A 343 -10.96 -22.44 12.86
C LEU A 343 -9.48 -22.43 12.48
N ALA A 344 -8.66 -23.29 13.07
CA ALA A 344 -7.23 -23.36 12.76
C ALA A 344 -6.99 -23.66 11.27
N LEU A 345 -7.75 -24.59 10.69
CA LEU A 345 -7.69 -24.91 9.26
C LEU A 345 -8.11 -23.73 8.39
N LEU A 346 -9.21 -23.05 8.73
CA LEU A 346 -9.68 -21.88 7.96
C LEU A 346 -8.69 -20.71 8.05
N TYR A 347 -8.09 -20.50 9.22
CA TYR A 347 -7.00 -19.54 9.41
C TYR A 347 -5.79 -19.86 8.53
N LEU A 348 -5.33 -21.12 8.51
CA LEU A 348 -4.23 -21.55 7.64
C LEU A 348 -4.57 -21.37 6.16
N ALA A 349 -5.76 -21.79 5.72
CA ALA A 349 -6.19 -21.65 4.34
C ALA A 349 -6.29 -20.17 3.92
N THR A 350 -6.66 -19.28 4.85
CA THR A 350 -6.68 -17.82 4.63
C THR A 350 -5.26 -17.26 4.49
N VAL A 351 -4.33 -17.65 5.36
CA VAL A 351 -2.91 -17.26 5.26
C VAL A 351 -2.29 -17.71 3.93
N GLN A 352 -2.57 -18.95 3.52
CA GLN A 352 -2.16 -19.47 2.22
C GLN A 352 -2.78 -18.70 1.06
N ALA A 353 -4.08 -18.41 1.11
CA ALA A 353 -4.79 -17.63 0.09
C ALA A 353 -4.22 -16.22 -0.10
N LEU A 354 -3.88 -15.54 1.00
CA LEU A 354 -3.22 -14.24 0.96
C LEU A 354 -1.84 -14.32 0.28
N SER A 355 -1.09 -15.38 0.57
CA SER A 355 0.21 -15.65 -0.07
C SER A 355 0.07 -16.01 -1.56
N TYR A 356 -0.99 -16.74 -1.95
CA TYR A 356 -1.32 -16.98 -3.37
C TYR A 356 -1.69 -15.68 -4.09
N GLY A 357 -2.38 -14.74 -3.42
CA GLY A 357 -2.63 -13.40 -3.93
C GLY A 357 -1.33 -12.61 -4.15
N THR A 358 -0.39 -12.69 -3.21
CA THR A 358 0.96 -12.11 -3.39
C THR A 358 1.68 -12.73 -4.59
N ARG A 359 1.66 -14.06 -4.73
CA ARG A 359 2.22 -14.74 -5.90
C ARG A 359 1.56 -14.29 -7.21
N HIS A 360 0.25 -14.10 -7.22
CA HIS A 360 -0.46 -13.62 -8.41
C HIS A 360 -0.02 -12.21 -8.83
N ILE A 361 0.21 -11.32 -7.87
CA ILE A 361 0.78 -9.98 -8.15
C ILE A 361 2.21 -10.12 -8.69
N LEU A 362 3.05 -10.94 -8.07
CA LEU A 362 4.42 -11.17 -8.54
C LEU A 362 4.46 -11.75 -9.96
N ASP A 363 3.68 -12.81 -10.23
CA ASP A 363 3.63 -13.45 -11.55
C ASP A 363 3.17 -12.44 -12.62
N SER A 364 2.24 -11.53 -12.29
CA SER A 364 1.81 -10.46 -13.19
C SER A 364 2.93 -9.45 -13.46
N LEU A 365 3.67 -9.02 -12.43
CA LEU A 365 4.84 -8.15 -12.59
C LEU A 365 5.92 -8.80 -13.47
N VAL A 366 6.20 -10.09 -13.23
CA VAL A 366 7.19 -10.86 -14.01
C VAL A 366 6.76 -10.96 -15.47
N GLN A 367 5.49 -11.29 -15.73
CA GLN A 367 4.93 -11.35 -17.09
C GLN A 367 5.02 -9.99 -17.82
N SER A 368 4.92 -8.88 -17.09
CA SER A 368 5.05 -7.53 -17.63
C SER A 368 6.49 -7.04 -17.81
N GLY A 369 7.49 -7.73 -17.25
CA GLY A 369 8.92 -7.41 -17.48
C GLY A 369 9.82 -7.36 -16.24
N TYR A 370 9.31 -7.59 -15.03
CA TYR A 370 10.12 -7.67 -13.81
C TYR A 370 10.87 -9.02 -13.71
N LEU A 371 11.84 -9.25 -14.58
CA LEU A 371 12.56 -10.53 -14.67
C LEU A 371 13.60 -10.75 -13.55
N SER A 372 13.86 -9.73 -12.75
CA SER A 372 14.97 -9.67 -11.79
C SER A 372 14.57 -9.87 -10.32
N ILE A 373 13.28 -10.01 -9.98
CA ILE A 373 12.88 -10.20 -8.57
C ILE A 373 13.42 -11.55 -8.06
N ARG A 374 14.16 -11.53 -6.94
CA ARG A 374 14.82 -12.69 -6.31
C ARG A 374 14.54 -12.83 -4.82
N SER A 375 13.93 -11.84 -4.19
CA SER A 375 13.60 -11.88 -2.77
C SER A 375 12.43 -10.97 -2.44
N LEU A 376 11.72 -11.31 -1.38
CA LEU A 376 10.71 -10.44 -0.76
C LEU A 376 11.32 -9.75 0.46
N LEU A 377 10.86 -8.54 0.77
CA LEU A 377 11.08 -7.90 2.06
C LEU A 377 9.74 -7.66 2.72
N ILE A 378 9.62 -7.89 4.02
CA ILE A 378 8.33 -7.77 4.73
C ILE A 378 8.46 -6.93 5.99
N CYS A 379 7.54 -5.98 6.19
CA CYS A 379 7.40 -5.22 7.42
C CYS A 379 5.94 -5.17 7.90
N GLY A 380 5.74 -4.52 9.05
CA GLY A 380 4.42 -4.28 9.64
C GLY A 380 3.85 -5.47 10.40
N GLY A 381 2.59 -5.38 10.83
CA GLY A 381 2.03 -6.29 11.85
C GLY A 381 2.12 -7.78 11.49
N LEU A 382 1.90 -8.12 10.21
CA LEU A 382 1.94 -9.51 9.75
C LEU A 382 3.36 -10.09 9.65
N SER A 383 4.42 -9.27 9.61
CA SER A 383 5.80 -9.79 9.58
C SER A 383 6.16 -10.53 10.88
N LYS A 384 5.48 -10.20 11.99
CA LYS A 384 5.62 -10.87 13.30
C LYS A 384 4.97 -12.25 13.34
N ASN A 385 4.11 -12.56 12.38
CA ASN A 385 3.44 -13.85 12.27
C ASN A 385 4.32 -14.83 11.47
N LEU A 386 5.03 -15.71 12.18
CA LEU A 386 5.97 -16.66 11.58
C LEU A 386 5.32 -17.58 10.55
N LEU A 387 4.08 -18.02 10.78
CA LEU A 387 3.35 -18.85 9.82
C LEU A 387 3.10 -18.07 8.53
N PHE A 388 2.67 -16.81 8.63
CA PHE A 388 2.47 -15.94 7.47
C PHE A 388 3.76 -15.73 6.69
N THR A 389 4.84 -15.34 7.37
CA THR A 389 6.14 -15.08 6.75
C THR A 389 6.72 -16.33 6.07
N GLN A 390 6.64 -17.51 6.70
CA GLN A 390 7.07 -18.77 6.11
C GLN A 390 6.21 -19.13 4.88
N THR A 391 4.88 -19.01 5.00
CA THR A 391 3.97 -19.30 3.88
C THR A 391 4.22 -18.40 2.67
N GLN A 392 4.57 -17.12 2.87
CA GLN A 392 4.98 -16.23 1.79
C GLN A 392 6.21 -16.78 1.06
N ALA A 393 7.24 -17.20 1.80
CA ALA A 393 8.45 -17.79 1.23
C ALA A 393 8.13 -19.06 0.44
N ASP A 394 7.36 -19.98 1.02
CA ASP A 394 7.01 -21.27 0.44
C ASP A 394 6.18 -21.14 -0.84
N VAL A 395 5.19 -20.24 -0.83
CA VAL A 395 4.25 -20.06 -1.95
C VAL A 395 4.92 -19.38 -3.13
N VAL A 396 5.68 -18.32 -2.87
CA VAL A 396 6.42 -17.56 -3.89
C VAL A 396 7.70 -18.28 -4.31
N ASN A 397 8.19 -19.20 -3.48
CA ASN A 397 9.45 -19.92 -3.66
C ASN A 397 10.65 -18.97 -3.81
N LEU A 398 10.68 -17.92 -2.99
CA LEU A 398 11.78 -16.95 -2.88
C LEU A 398 12.08 -16.68 -1.40
N PRO A 399 13.33 -16.35 -1.03
CA PRO A 399 13.65 -15.93 0.33
C PRO A 399 12.90 -14.65 0.71
N VAL A 400 12.38 -14.64 1.94
CA VAL A 400 11.74 -13.48 2.56
C VAL A 400 12.70 -12.87 3.59
N ILE A 401 12.97 -11.58 3.46
CA ILE A 401 13.83 -10.80 4.34
C ILE A 401 12.95 -10.07 5.37
N CYS A 402 13.22 -10.33 6.64
CA CYS A 402 12.60 -9.65 7.78
C CYS A 402 13.64 -8.72 8.43
N PRO A 403 13.56 -7.40 8.24
CA PRO A 403 14.49 -6.47 8.87
C PRO A 403 14.45 -6.56 10.40
N ASP A 404 15.59 -6.25 11.04
CA ASP A 404 15.67 -6.15 12.50
C ASP A 404 14.97 -4.86 13.02
N GLU A 405 14.99 -3.79 12.22
CA GLU A 405 14.19 -2.59 12.49
C GLU A 405 12.73 -2.84 12.13
N VAL A 406 11.87 -2.80 13.14
CA VAL A 406 10.45 -3.16 13.00
C VAL A 406 9.60 -1.98 12.51
N GLU A 407 10.04 -0.75 12.73
CA GLU A 407 9.31 0.47 12.36
C GLU A 407 9.77 1.02 11.00
N SER A 408 9.59 0.23 9.93
CA SER A 408 10.10 0.57 8.59
C SER A 408 9.50 1.86 8.02
N VAL A 409 8.26 2.21 8.38
CA VAL A 409 7.62 3.47 7.95
C VAL A 409 8.33 4.67 8.58
N LEU A 410 8.55 4.64 9.90
CA LEU A 410 9.31 5.68 10.61
C LEU A 410 10.74 5.80 10.09
N LEU A 411 11.40 4.66 9.82
CA LEU A 411 12.72 4.64 9.22
C LEU A 411 12.74 5.31 7.83
N GLY A 412 11.72 5.05 7.00
CA GLY A 412 11.56 5.70 5.70
C GLY A 412 11.52 7.22 5.81
N SER A 413 10.70 7.75 6.72
CA SER A 413 10.64 9.19 6.99
C SER A 413 11.97 9.73 7.52
N ALA A 414 12.65 9.00 8.42
CA ALA A 414 13.97 9.38 8.92
C ALA A 414 15.04 9.43 7.82
N ILE A 415 15.00 8.51 6.83
CA ILE A 415 15.89 8.51 5.65
C ILE A 415 15.73 9.81 4.85
N LEU A 416 14.49 10.26 4.63
CA LEU A 416 14.21 11.52 3.91
C LEU A 416 14.73 12.73 4.69
N GLY A 417 14.48 12.78 6.00
CA GLY A 417 14.99 13.83 6.88
C GLY A 417 16.52 13.89 6.90
N ALA A 418 17.19 12.73 6.98
CA ALA A 418 18.65 12.65 6.98
C ALA A 418 19.27 13.10 5.64
N SER A 419 18.61 12.78 4.52
CA SER A 419 18.99 13.28 3.18
C SER A 419 18.80 14.79 3.09
N ALA A 420 17.66 15.32 3.53
CA ALA A 420 17.39 16.76 3.50
C ALA A 420 18.35 17.56 4.40
N ALA A 421 18.76 16.99 5.53
CA ALA A 421 19.78 17.56 6.40
C ALA A 421 21.22 17.43 5.86
N LYS A 422 21.40 16.82 4.68
CA LYS A 422 22.69 16.55 4.04
C LYS A 422 23.64 15.71 4.89
N HIS A 423 23.11 14.85 5.77
CA HIS A 423 23.92 13.82 6.45
C HIS A 423 24.38 12.75 5.47
N PHE A 424 23.62 12.57 4.40
CA PHE A 424 23.97 11.77 3.24
C PHE A 424 23.89 12.62 1.97
N PRO A 425 24.68 12.30 0.92
CA PRO A 425 24.68 13.07 -0.32
C PRO A 425 23.36 12.95 -1.11
N ASP A 426 22.67 11.82 -0.98
CA ASP A 426 21.40 11.54 -1.63
C ASP A 426 20.60 10.47 -0.85
N VAL A 427 19.31 10.34 -1.20
CA VAL A 427 18.41 9.35 -0.60
C VAL A 427 18.90 7.93 -0.82
N THR A 428 19.47 7.61 -1.98
CA THR A 428 19.96 6.25 -2.29
C THR A 428 21.05 5.83 -1.30
N THR A 429 21.94 6.74 -0.95
CA THR A 429 23.02 6.53 0.01
C THR A 429 22.47 6.44 1.44
N ALA A 430 21.47 7.26 1.78
CA ALA A 430 20.78 7.19 3.06
C ALA A 430 20.08 5.84 3.25
N ILE A 431 19.32 5.36 2.25
CA ILE A 431 18.67 4.03 2.23
C ILE A 431 19.69 2.93 2.55
N LYS A 432 20.82 2.90 1.84
CA LYS A 432 21.85 1.86 2.01
C LYS A 432 22.54 1.90 3.38
N SER A 433 22.65 3.10 3.96
CA SER A 433 23.35 3.32 5.22
C SER A 433 22.45 3.08 6.44
N MET A 434 21.18 3.45 6.34
CA MET A 434 20.21 3.38 7.44
C MET A 434 19.33 2.12 7.40
N GLY A 435 19.25 1.42 6.25
CA GLY A 435 18.38 0.25 6.08
C GLY A 435 18.72 -0.97 6.95
N GLY A 436 19.87 -0.96 7.63
CA GLY A 436 20.21 -1.97 8.65
C GLY A 436 20.39 -3.39 8.11
N GLN A 437 20.21 -4.36 9.01
CA GLN A 437 20.29 -5.79 8.73
C GLN A 437 18.93 -6.47 8.94
N GLY A 438 18.84 -7.74 8.56
CA GLY A 438 17.65 -8.55 8.76
C GLY A 438 17.93 -10.04 8.75
N LYS A 439 16.87 -10.81 9.01
CA LYS A 439 16.86 -12.27 9.00
C LYS A 439 16.22 -12.77 7.71
N VAL A 440 16.61 -13.96 7.30
CA VAL A 440 16.09 -14.60 6.08
C VAL A 440 15.25 -15.80 6.46
N VAL A 441 14.05 -15.86 5.91
CA VAL A 441 13.19 -17.04 5.90
C VAL A 441 13.26 -17.63 4.50
N ASN A 442 13.77 -18.87 4.39
CA ASN A 442 13.90 -19.56 3.11
C ASN A 442 12.65 -20.41 2.85
N PRO A 443 12.27 -20.60 1.57
CA PRO A 443 11.23 -21.55 1.22
C PRO A 443 11.60 -22.96 1.69
N ASP A 444 10.62 -23.70 2.20
CA ASP A 444 10.71 -25.13 2.46
C ASP A 444 10.45 -25.91 1.15
N PRO A 445 11.46 -26.58 0.58
CA PRO A 445 11.31 -27.33 -0.67
C PRO A 445 10.25 -28.43 -0.61
N ALA A 446 9.94 -28.97 0.58
CA ALA A 446 8.99 -30.07 0.76
C ALA A 446 7.55 -29.68 0.40
N VAL A 447 7.19 -28.40 0.52
CA VAL A 447 5.81 -27.90 0.30
C VAL A 447 5.61 -27.15 -1.01
N VAL A 448 6.69 -26.89 -1.78
CA VAL A 448 6.63 -26.10 -3.02
C VAL A 448 5.67 -26.71 -4.05
N ASP A 449 5.74 -28.03 -4.29
CA ASP A 449 4.83 -28.70 -5.24
C ASP A 449 3.36 -28.64 -4.77
N TYR A 450 3.13 -28.75 -3.46
CA TYR A 450 1.80 -28.60 -2.88
C TYR A 450 1.24 -27.20 -3.11
N HIS A 451 2.01 -26.16 -2.82
CA HIS A 451 1.60 -24.78 -3.07
C HIS A 451 1.40 -24.48 -4.56
N ASN A 452 2.19 -25.10 -5.46
CA ASN A 452 1.96 -25.01 -6.91
C ASN A 452 0.61 -25.61 -7.32
N LYS A 453 0.21 -26.75 -6.74
CA LYS A 453 -1.12 -27.35 -6.97
C LYS A 453 -2.24 -26.46 -6.42
N LYS A 454 -2.09 -25.96 -5.19
CA LYS A 454 -3.05 -25.04 -4.56
C LYS A 454 -3.19 -23.73 -5.34
N TYR A 455 -2.11 -23.21 -5.89
CA TYR A 455 -2.12 -22.00 -6.72
C TYR A 455 -2.91 -22.20 -8.02
N LYS A 456 -2.84 -23.38 -8.65
CA LYS A 456 -3.71 -23.72 -9.79
C LYS A 456 -5.20 -23.73 -9.40
N VAL A 457 -5.53 -24.24 -8.22
CA VAL A 457 -6.91 -24.20 -7.70
C VAL A 457 -7.33 -22.75 -7.42
N PHE A 458 -6.46 -21.96 -6.80
CA PHE A 458 -6.69 -20.53 -6.52
C PHE A 458 -7.08 -19.77 -7.80
N LEU A 459 -6.34 -19.93 -8.89
CA LEU A 459 -6.67 -19.31 -10.18
C LEU A 459 -8.02 -19.81 -10.74
N LYS A 460 -8.30 -21.13 -10.66
CA LYS A 460 -9.61 -21.68 -11.08
C LYS A 460 -10.79 -21.13 -10.27
N MET A 461 -10.61 -20.80 -8.98
CA MET A 461 -11.68 -20.23 -8.17
C MET A 461 -12.14 -18.87 -8.71
N TYR A 462 -11.21 -18.07 -9.25
CA TYR A 462 -11.57 -16.83 -9.94
C TYR A 462 -12.35 -17.11 -11.23
N ASP A 463 -11.85 -18.01 -12.08
CA ASP A 463 -12.52 -18.37 -13.33
C ASP A 463 -13.97 -18.84 -13.08
N HIS A 464 -14.16 -19.70 -12.08
CA HIS A 464 -15.49 -20.17 -11.69
C HIS A 464 -16.38 -19.03 -11.17
N GLN A 465 -15.84 -18.09 -10.39
CA GLN A 465 -16.62 -16.94 -9.92
C GLN A 465 -17.13 -16.09 -11.09
N ILE A 466 -16.31 -15.89 -12.13
CA ILE A 466 -16.72 -15.19 -13.35
C ILE A 466 -17.79 -15.99 -14.11
N GLN A 467 -17.64 -17.31 -14.23
CA GLN A 467 -18.64 -18.18 -14.86
C GLN A 467 -19.99 -18.11 -14.14
N TYR A 468 -20.01 -18.18 -12.80
CA TYR A 468 -21.24 -18.06 -12.02
C TYR A 468 -21.91 -16.70 -12.25
N LYS A 469 -21.14 -15.60 -12.28
CA LYS A 469 -21.68 -14.27 -12.59
C LYS A 469 -22.30 -14.19 -13.99
N ASN A 470 -21.77 -14.92 -14.97
CA ASN A 470 -22.31 -14.94 -16.33
C ASN A 470 -23.60 -15.77 -16.42
N ILE A 471 -23.63 -16.96 -15.81
CA ILE A 471 -24.83 -17.81 -15.76
C ILE A 471 -26.01 -17.06 -15.14
N MET A 472 -25.79 -16.27 -14.09
CA MET A 472 -26.87 -15.50 -13.44
C MET A 472 -27.39 -14.31 -14.27
N LYS A 473 -26.72 -13.96 -15.38
CA LYS A 473 -27.17 -12.91 -16.32
C LYS A 473 -27.90 -13.47 -17.54
N GLU A 474 -27.77 -14.76 -17.78
CA GLU A 474 -28.57 -15.52 -18.75
C GLU A 474 -29.98 -15.73 -18.20
#